data_AF-A0A8P0P8C2-F1
#
_entry.id   AF-A0A8P0P8C2-F1
#
_cell.length_a   1.000
_cell.length_b   1.000
_cell.length_c   1.000
_cell.angle_alpha   90.00
_cell.angle_beta   90.00
_cell.angle_gamma   90.00
#
_symmetry.space_group_name_H-M   'P 1'
#
loop_
_entity.id
_entity.type
_entity.pdbx_description
1 polymer ?
#
loop_
_entity_poly.entity_id
_entity_poly.type
_entity_poly.pdbx_seq_one_letter_code
_entity_poly.pdbx_strand_id
1 'polypeptide(L)'
;MLNCKKPDQHFKPYMKQHLPKRLHYANNRRIEDIHLLVDRRWHVARKPLDVYKKPSGKCFFQGDHGFDNKVNSMQTVFVGYGPTFKYKTKVPPFENIELYNVMCDLLGLKPAPNNGTHGSLNHLLRTHTFRPTMPEEVTRPNYPGIMYLQSDFDLGCNCDDKNKLDELNRRLHIKGSTEERHLLYGRPAVLYRTRYDILYHTDFESGYSEIFLMPLWTSYTISKQAEVSGVPEYLTNCVRPDVRVSPSFSQSCLAYKNDKQMSNGFLFPPYLSSSPEAKYDAFLVTNMVPMYPAFKRVWNYFQRVLVKKYASERNGVNVISGPIFDYDYDGLHDTQDKIKQYVEGSSIPVPTHYYSIITSCLDFTQPADKCDGPLSVSSFILPHRPDNEESCNSSEDESQWVEELIKMHTARVRDIEQLTSLDFFRKTSRSYPEILTLKTYLHTYESEI
;
A
#
# COMPACT_ATOMS: atom_id res chain seq x y z
N MET A 1 -2.16 1.49 -30.47
CA MET A 1 -2.48 1.02 -29.11
C MET A 1 -2.49 -0.51 -29.09
N LEU A 2 -1.71 -1.11 -28.19
CA LEU A 2 -1.60 -2.57 -28.00
C LEU A 2 -2.54 -3.11 -26.90
N ASN A 3 -3.34 -2.24 -26.26
CA ASN A 3 -4.22 -2.60 -25.15
C ASN A 3 -5.44 -3.39 -25.62
N CYS A 4 -5.66 -4.55 -24.97
CA CYS A 4 -6.90 -5.34 -25.03
C CYS A 4 -7.44 -5.55 -26.44
N LYS A 5 -6.55 -5.89 -27.39
CA LYS A 5 -6.92 -6.07 -28.81
C LYS A 5 -7.39 -7.48 -29.14
N LYS A 6 -7.08 -8.45 -28.29
CA LYS A 6 -7.56 -9.83 -28.38
C LYS A 6 -8.06 -10.29 -27.01
N PRO A 7 -9.15 -11.08 -26.92
CA PRO A 7 -9.61 -11.64 -25.66
C PRO A 7 -8.55 -12.54 -24.98
N ASP A 8 -7.74 -13.24 -25.76
CA ASP A 8 -6.67 -14.16 -25.34
C ASP A 8 -5.27 -13.53 -25.49
N GLN A 9 -5.15 -12.23 -25.26
CA GLN A 9 -3.86 -11.53 -25.43
C GLN A 9 -2.84 -11.95 -24.37
N HIS A 10 -1.75 -12.61 -24.79
CA HIS A 10 -0.72 -13.17 -23.90
C HIS A 10 0.41 -12.22 -23.48
N PHE A 11 0.14 -10.92 -23.55
CA PHE A 11 1.05 -9.89 -23.05
C PHE A 11 0.26 -8.62 -22.76
N LYS A 12 0.78 -7.79 -21.86
CA LYS A 12 0.21 -6.51 -21.50
C LYS A 12 1.24 -5.40 -21.67
N PRO A 13 0.96 -4.37 -22.47
CA PRO A 13 1.86 -3.24 -22.60
C PRO A 13 1.73 -2.30 -21.40
N TYR A 14 2.84 -1.71 -20.98
CA TYR A 14 2.92 -0.72 -19.92
C TYR A 14 3.81 0.42 -20.37
N MET A 15 3.47 1.64 -19.97
CA MET A 15 4.53 2.63 -19.75
C MET A 15 5.31 2.21 -18.51
N LYS A 16 6.64 2.29 -18.52
CA LYS A 16 7.48 1.71 -17.45
C LYS A 16 7.12 2.19 -16.04
N GLN A 17 6.66 3.43 -15.89
CA GLN A 17 6.20 3.98 -14.60
C GLN A 17 4.90 3.37 -14.07
N HIS A 18 4.13 2.67 -14.92
CA HIS A 18 2.90 1.95 -14.55
C HIS A 18 3.13 0.46 -14.28
N LEU A 19 4.36 -0.05 -14.46
CA LEU A 19 4.69 -1.42 -14.07
C LEU A 19 4.51 -1.59 -12.54
N PRO A 20 4.17 -2.81 -12.06
CA PRO A 20 4.10 -3.09 -10.64
C PRO A 20 5.38 -2.66 -9.90
N LYS A 21 5.24 -1.86 -8.85
CA LYS A 21 6.39 -1.26 -8.13
C LYS A 21 7.36 -2.28 -7.56
N ARG A 22 6.88 -3.47 -7.18
CA ARG A 22 7.72 -4.61 -6.75
C ARG A 22 8.78 -5.05 -7.77
N LEU A 23 8.62 -4.70 -9.05
CA LEU A 23 9.60 -5.03 -10.10
C LEU A 23 10.82 -4.10 -10.06
N HIS A 24 10.70 -2.90 -9.48
CA HIS A 24 11.77 -1.88 -9.45
C HIS A 24 12.43 -1.65 -10.83
N TYR A 25 11.62 -1.65 -11.89
CA TYR A 25 12.09 -1.71 -13.29
C TYR A 25 11.63 -0.49 -14.11
N ALA A 26 12.03 0.71 -13.69
CA ALA A 26 11.68 1.96 -14.38
C ALA A 26 12.81 3.01 -14.42
N ASN A 27 13.50 3.23 -13.30
CA ASN A 27 14.51 4.30 -13.15
C ASN A 27 15.88 3.94 -13.77
N ASN A 28 15.89 3.74 -15.08
CA ASN A 28 17.12 3.70 -15.85
C ASN A 28 16.87 4.15 -17.28
N ARG A 29 17.76 4.96 -17.84
CA ARG A 29 17.70 5.39 -19.26
C ARG A 29 17.76 4.22 -20.26
N ARG A 30 18.25 3.06 -19.83
CA ARG A 30 18.33 1.83 -20.65
C ARG A 30 17.04 1.01 -20.62
N ILE A 31 16.07 1.37 -19.78
CA ILE A 31 14.74 0.77 -19.76
C ILE A 31 13.85 1.66 -20.63
N GLU A 32 13.47 1.12 -21.79
CA GLU A 32 12.59 1.79 -22.74
C GLU A 32 11.25 2.17 -22.08
N ASP A 33 10.68 3.28 -22.52
CA ASP A 33 9.44 3.81 -21.94
C ASP A 33 8.26 2.84 -22.09
N ILE A 34 8.23 2.05 -23.16
CA ILE A 34 7.21 1.05 -23.44
C ILE A 34 7.77 -0.33 -23.11
N HIS A 35 7.11 -1.02 -22.18
CA HIS A 35 7.44 -2.39 -21.78
C HIS A 35 6.28 -3.34 -22.08
N LEU A 36 6.57 -4.60 -22.39
CA LEU A 36 5.55 -5.64 -22.56
C LEU A 36 5.75 -6.69 -21.46
N LEU A 37 4.83 -6.78 -20.51
CA LEU A 37 4.82 -7.87 -19.55
C LEU A 37 4.16 -9.08 -20.21
N VAL A 38 4.94 -10.14 -20.42
CA VAL A 38 4.51 -11.32 -21.19
C VAL A 38 4.01 -12.41 -20.24
N ASP A 39 2.90 -13.05 -20.58
CA ASP A 39 2.39 -14.18 -19.82
C ASP A 39 3.39 -15.33 -19.80
N ARG A 40 3.45 -16.06 -18.68
CA ARG A 40 4.29 -17.26 -18.58
C ARG A 40 4.01 -18.21 -19.76
N ARG A 41 5.06 -18.85 -20.28
CA ARG A 41 5.01 -19.81 -21.42
C ARG A 41 4.75 -19.18 -22.80
N TRP A 42 4.76 -17.86 -22.93
CA TRP A 42 4.60 -17.16 -24.21
C TRP A 42 5.84 -16.34 -24.56
N HIS A 43 6.06 -16.12 -25.87
CA HIS A 43 7.02 -15.13 -26.38
C HIS A 43 6.28 -14.06 -27.18
N VAL A 44 6.82 -12.84 -27.15
CA VAL A 44 6.42 -11.77 -28.06
C VAL A 44 7.55 -11.52 -29.04
N ALA A 45 7.25 -11.60 -30.33
CA ALA A 45 8.17 -11.27 -31.41
C ALA A 45 7.56 -10.18 -32.29
N ARG A 46 8.41 -9.38 -32.94
CA ARG A 46 7.96 -8.25 -33.75
C ARG A 46 7.21 -8.68 -34.99
N LYS A 47 7.65 -9.76 -35.64
CA LYS A 47 7.00 -10.36 -36.81
C LYS A 47 7.26 -11.87 -36.89
N PRO A 48 6.43 -12.64 -37.62
CA PRO A 48 6.61 -14.09 -37.72
C PRO A 48 7.97 -14.54 -38.28
N LEU A 49 8.61 -13.71 -39.11
CA LEU A 49 9.93 -13.99 -39.68
C LEU A 49 11.05 -14.08 -38.64
N ASP A 50 10.84 -13.52 -37.44
CA ASP A 50 11.82 -13.59 -36.36
C ASP A 50 11.75 -14.95 -35.60
N VAL A 51 10.76 -15.80 -35.92
CA VAL A 51 10.54 -17.11 -35.28
C VAL A 51 10.95 -18.25 -36.22
N TYR A 52 12.07 -18.91 -35.91
CA TYR A 52 12.60 -20.01 -36.71
C TYR A 52 11.99 -21.36 -36.32
N LYS A 53 11.24 -21.97 -37.25
CA LYS A 53 10.64 -23.30 -37.10
C LYS A 53 11.38 -24.34 -37.95
N LYS A 54 11.54 -25.55 -37.41
CA LYS A 54 11.99 -26.74 -38.16
C LYS A 54 10.96 -27.11 -39.23
N PRO A 55 11.32 -27.92 -40.26
CA PRO A 55 10.35 -28.47 -41.21
C PRO A 55 9.16 -29.20 -40.55
N SER A 56 9.38 -29.80 -39.38
CA SER A 56 8.33 -30.40 -38.54
C SER A 56 7.30 -29.41 -37.94
N GLY A 57 7.45 -28.10 -38.16
CA GLY A 57 6.63 -27.05 -37.56
C GLY A 57 6.99 -26.68 -36.11
N LYS A 58 7.92 -27.41 -35.48
CA LYS A 58 8.37 -27.20 -34.09
C LYS A 58 9.54 -26.21 -34.00
N CYS A 59 9.64 -25.51 -32.87
CA CYS A 59 10.82 -24.71 -32.52
C CYS A 59 12.01 -25.60 -32.12
N PHE A 60 13.22 -25.02 -32.12
CA PHE A 60 14.42 -25.68 -31.60
C PHE A 60 14.49 -25.71 -30.08
N PHE A 61 13.94 -24.67 -29.43
CA PHE A 61 13.88 -24.54 -27.98
C PHE A 61 12.54 -25.05 -27.42
N GLN A 62 12.56 -25.41 -26.14
CA GLN A 62 11.37 -25.88 -25.39
C GLN A 62 11.21 -25.20 -24.03
N GLY A 63 12.17 -24.36 -23.63
CA GLY A 63 12.13 -23.62 -22.37
C GLY A 63 12.84 -22.29 -22.54
N ASP A 64 12.37 -21.28 -21.81
CA ASP A 64 12.94 -19.94 -21.74
C ASP A 64 12.60 -19.31 -20.37
N HIS A 65 13.21 -18.17 -20.06
CA HIS A 65 13.03 -17.43 -18.81
C HIS A 65 13.11 -15.91 -19.03
N GLY A 66 12.83 -15.13 -17.99
CA GLY A 66 12.80 -13.66 -18.06
C GLY A 66 11.41 -13.04 -17.87
N PHE A 67 10.43 -13.87 -17.50
CA PHE A 67 9.10 -13.42 -17.08
C PHE A 67 9.15 -12.67 -15.74
N ASP A 68 7.99 -12.18 -15.32
CA ASP A 68 7.75 -11.66 -13.98
C ASP A 68 8.39 -12.53 -12.88
N ASN A 69 9.20 -11.90 -12.02
CA ASN A 69 10.01 -12.57 -11.00
C ASN A 69 9.20 -13.32 -9.94
N LYS A 70 7.91 -13.00 -9.76
CA LYS A 70 7.06 -13.74 -8.81
C LYS A 70 6.55 -15.07 -9.37
N VAL A 71 6.67 -15.31 -10.69
CA VAL A 71 6.16 -16.53 -11.34
C VAL A 71 6.91 -17.75 -10.79
N ASN A 72 6.17 -18.81 -10.45
CA ASN A 72 6.72 -20.05 -9.89
C ASN A 72 7.87 -20.66 -10.71
N SER A 73 7.74 -20.70 -12.05
CA SER A 73 8.79 -21.26 -12.91
C SER A 73 10.06 -20.42 -12.97
N MET A 74 10.05 -19.19 -12.45
CA MET A 74 11.21 -18.29 -12.36
C MET A 74 11.89 -18.32 -10.99
N GLN A 75 11.33 -19.04 -10.01
CA GLN A 75 11.98 -19.22 -8.71
C GLN A 75 13.27 -20.02 -8.87
N THR A 76 14.26 -19.74 -8.03
CA THR A 76 15.57 -20.39 -8.09
C THR A 76 16.02 -20.91 -6.73
N VAL A 77 17.15 -21.63 -6.72
CA VAL A 77 17.65 -22.34 -5.55
C VAL A 77 18.61 -21.47 -4.73
N PHE A 78 18.53 -21.61 -3.41
CA PHE A 78 19.57 -21.18 -2.48
C PHE A 78 19.86 -22.29 -1.47
N VAL A 79 21.14 -22.61 -1.28
CA VAL A 79 21.61 -23.52 -0.22
C VAL A 79 22.86 -22.91 0.40
N GLY A 80 22.77 -22.57 1.68
CA GLY A 80 23.93 -22.16 2.49
C GLY A 80 24.50 -23.36 3.24
N TYR A 81 25.76 -23.71 2.97
CA TYR A 81 26.49 -24.75 3.70
C TYR A 81 27.83 -24.22 4.18
N GLY A 82 28.14 -24.44 5.46
CA GLY A 82 29.39 -24.02 6.06
C GLY A 82 29.26 -23.76 7.56
N PRO A 83 30.37 -23.38 8.22
CA PRO A 83 30.37 -23.15 9.67
C PRO A 83 29.49 -21.97 10.09
N THR A 84 29.25 -20.98 9.23
CA THR A 84 28.47 -19.80 9.63
C THR A 84 26.96 -19.98 9.43
N PHE A 85 26.53 -20.85 8.52
CA PHE A 85 25.12 -21.16 8.30
C PHE A 85 24.54 -22.09 9.39
N LYS A 86 23.23 -22.00 9.64
CA LYS A 86 22.54 -22.94 10.54
C LYS A 86 22.51 -24.34 9.94
N TYR A 87 22.57 -25.35 10.81
CA TYR A 87 22.53 -26.77 10.41
C TYR A 87 21.09 -27.23 10.16
N LYS A 88 20.86 -27.97 9.06
CA LYS A 88 19.56 -28.61 8.72
C LYS A 88 18.34 -27.70 8.94
N THR A 89 18.46 -26.43 8.55
CA THR A 89 17.42 -25.43 8.78
C THR A 89 16.76 -25.05 7.45
N LYS A 90 15.43 -25.20 7.37
CA LYS A 90 14.63 -24.62 6.29
C LYS A 90 14.28 -23.18 6.67
N VAL A 91 14.39 -22.26 5.71
CA VAL A 91 14.02 -20.85 5.88
C VAL A 91 12.94 -20.48 4.86
N PRO A 92 12.13 -19.43 5.10
CA PRO A 92 11.20 -18.92 4.11
C PRO A 92 11.92 -18.48 2.81
N PRO A 93 11.23 -18.44 1.66
CA PRO A 93 11.74 -17.82 0.45
C PRO A 93 12.12 -16.35 0.70
N PHE A 94 13.15 -15.88 0.00
CA PHE A 94 13.64 -14.51 0.07
C PHE A 94 14.22 -14.07 -1.27
N GLU A 95 14.44 -12.77 -1.45
CA GLU A 95 14.95 -12.21 -2.70
C GLU A 95 16.49 -12.23 -2.76
N ASN A 96 17.04 -12.50 -3.94
CA ASN A 96 18.49 -12.60 -4.13
C ASN A 96 19.25 -11.30 -3.83
N ILE A 97 18.58 -10.14 -3.86
CA ILE A 97 19.16 -8.83 -3.51
C ILE A 97 19.67 -8.79 -2.06
N GLU A 98 19.13 -9.63 -1.18
CA GLU A 98 19.53 -9.71 0.22
C GLU A 98 20.88 -10.43 0.41
N LEU A 99 21.32 -11.23 -0.56
CA LEU A 99 22.52 -12.07 -0.45
C LEU A 99 23.82 -11.28 -0.36
N TYR A 100 23.88 -10.08 -0.95
CA TYR A 100 25.09 -9.25 -0.88
C TYR A 100 25.45 -8.89 0.57
N ASN A 101 24.46 -8.50 1.38
CA ASN A 101 24.67 -8.21 2.80
C ASN A 101 25.16 -9.45 3.56
N VAL A 102 24.54 -10.61 3.31
CA VAL A 102 24.95 -11.88 3.93
C VAL A 102 26.38 -12.25 3.55
N MET A 103 26.77 -12.12 2.29
CA MET A 103 28.15 -12.38 1.86
C MET A 103 29.16 -11.45 2.53
N CYS A 104 28.80 -10.17 2.71
CA CYS A 104 29.62 -9.24 3.49
C CYS A 104 29.74 -9.67 4.95
N ASP A 105 28.65 -10.07 5.60
CA ASP A 105 28.65 -10.58 6.98
C ASP A 105 29.54 -11.82 7.14
N LEU A 106 29.46 -12.77 6.19
CA LEU A 106 30.27 -13.98 6.17
C LEU A 106 31.78 -13.69 6.06
N LEU A 107 32.15 -12.56 5.46
CA LEU A 107 33.54 -12.14 5.23
C LEU A 107 34.01 -11.05 6.22
N GLY A 108 33.16 -10.62 7.15
CA GLY A 108 33.48 -9.51 8.07
C GLY A 108 33.63 -8.15 7.37
N LEU A 109 32.93 -7.94 6.24
CA LEU A 109 32.98 -6.72 5.44
C LEU A 109 31.81 -5.80 5.78
N LYS A 110 32.05 -4.49 5.67
CA LYS A 110 30.97 -3.50 5.62
C LYS A 110 30.39 -3.46 4.20
N PRO A 111 29.10 -3.78 3.98
CA PRO A 111 28.51 -3.72 2.66
C PRO A 111 28.47 -2.27 2.13
N ALA A 112 28.66 -2.10 0.83
CA ALA A 112 28.34 -0.85 0.15
C ALA A 112 26.81 -0.61 0.13
N PRO A 113 26.32 0.63 -0.07
CA PRO A 113 24.89 0.88 -0.22
C PRO A 113 24.26 0.00 -1.29
N ASN A 114 23.17 -0.69 -0.94
CA ASN A 114 22.46 -1.63 -1.79
C ASN A 114 20.98 -1.70 -1.38
N ASN A 115 20.16 -2.40 -2.16
CA ASN A 115 18.71 -2.48 -1.92
C ASN A 115 18.28 -3.55 -0.90
N GLY A 116 19.20 -4.42 -0.46
CA GLY A 116 18.91 -5.43 0.55
C GLY A 116 18.70 -4.80 1.93
N THR A 117 17.84 -5.41 2.74
CA THR A 117 17.53 -4.97 4.11
C THR A 117 18.43 -5.67 5.12
N HIS A 118 19.57 -5.07 5.46
CA HIS A 118 20.61 -5.70 6.30
C HIS A 118 20.07 -6.17 7.66
N GLY A 119 20.13 -7.49 7.89
CA GLY A 119 19.60 -8.16 9.08
C GLY A 119 18.33 -8.98 8.82
N SER A 120 17.66 -8.79 7.69
CA SER A 120 16.48 -9.58 7.26
C SER A 120 16.77 -11.08 7.19
N LEU A 121 17.98 -11.45 6.80
CA LEU A 121 18.45 -12.84 6.65
C LEU A 121 19.30 -13.34 7.82
N ASN A 122 19.33 -12.65 8.96
CA ASN A 122 20.06 -13.12 10.15
C ASN A 122 19.62 -14.52 10.59
N HIS A 123 18.37 -14.90 10.33
CA HIS A 123 17.83 -16.20 10.68
C HIS A 123 18.45 -17.36 9.88
N LEU A 124 19.22 -17.11 8.82
CA LEU A 124 20.03 -18.11 8.09
C LEU A 124 21.32 -18.48 8.83
N LEU A 125 21.84 -17.57 9.68
CA LEU A 125 23.18 -17.64 10.23
C LEU A 125 23.18 -18.12 11.67
N ARG A 126 24.22 -18.89 12.04
CA ARG A 126 24.51 -19.34 13.41
C ARG A 126 25.32 -18.29 14.19
N THR A 127 26.23 -17.61 13.50
CA THR A 127 27.12 -16.55 14.03
C THR A 127 27.29 -15.46 12.98
N HIS A 128 28.03 -14.38 13.27
CA HIS A 128 28.25 -13.27 12.33
C HIS A 128 26.95 -12.60 11.87
N THR A 129 25.92 -12.60 12.72
CA THR A 129 24.69 -11.85 12.45
C THR A 129 24.96 -10.37 12.62
N PHE A 130 24.46 -9.56 11.69
CA PHE A 130 24.41 -8.12 11.87
C PHE A 130 23.39 -7.74 12.95
N ARG A 131 23.68 -6.73 13.78
CA ARG A 131 22.71 -6.22 14.77
C ARG A 131 22.05 -4.96 14.20
N PRO A 132 20.88 -5.07 13.55
CA PRO A 132 20.21 -3.91 12.99
C PRO A 132 19.70 -2.98 14.09
N THR A 133 19.72 -1.68 13.81
CA THR A 133 19.16 -0.63 14.65
C THR A 133 17.95 -0.03 13.97
N MET A 134 16.88 0.15 14.73
CA MET A 134 15.66 0.78 14.22
C MET A 134 15.95 2.25 13.84
N PRO A 135 15.51 2.74 12.66
CA PRO A 135 15.72 4.13 12.25
C PRO A 135 15.16 5.11 13.28
N GLU A 136 15.87 6.21 13.51
CA GLU A 136 15.37 7.28 14.37
C GLU A 136 14.25 8.04 13.67
N GLU A 137 13.20 8.37 14.43
CA GLU A 137 12.12 9.21 13.92
C GLU A 137 12.64 10.64 13.74
N VAL A 138 12.40 11.21 12.55
CA VAL A 138 12.86 12.57 12.20
C VAL A 138 11.83 13.62 12.59
N THR A 139 10.54 13.33 12.36
CA THR A 139 9.45 14.27 12.68
C THR A 139 8.56 13.68 13.75
N ARG A 140 8.38 14.41 14.85
CA ARG A 140 7.39 14.09 15.87
C ARG A 140 6.03 14.68 15.48
N PRO A 141 4.92 14.00 15.80
CA PRO A 141 3.59 14.52 15.51
C PRO A 141 3.16 15.60 16.50
N ASN A 142 2.17 16.41 16.09
CA ASN A 142 1.32 17.14 17.03
C ASN A 142 0.07 16.32 17.39
N TYR A 143 -0.61 16.75 18.46
CA TYR A 143 -1.85 16.16 18.95
C TYR A 143 -2.89 17.26 19.13
N PRO A 144 -3.49 17.77 18.05
CA PRO A 144 -4.42 18.89 18.13
C PRO A 144 -5.72 18.48 18.84
N GLY A 145 -6.15 19.32 19.79
CA GLY A 145 -7.52 19.28 20.30
C GLY A 145 -8.49 19.99 19.34
N ILE A 146 -9.76 20.09 19.73
CA ILE A 146 -10.71 20.96 19.04
C ILE A 146 -10.32 22.40 19.32
N MET A 147 -9.90 23.11 18.28
CA MET A 147 -9.43 24.50 18.37
C MET A 147 -10.30 25.46 17.56
N TYR A 148 -11.02 24.96 16.56
CA TYR A 148 -11.77 25.76 15.60
C TYR A 148 -13.27 25.56 15.71
N LEU A 149 -14.03 26.55 15.25
CA LEU A 149 -15.49 26.49 15.13
C LEU A 149 -15.85 26.15 13.69
N GLN A 150 -17.04 25.56 13.49
CA GLN A 150 -17.54 25.25 12.14
C GLN A 150 -17.69 26.52 11.28
N SER A 151 -17.95 27.67 11.89
CA SER A 151 -18.00 28.97 11.22
C SER A 151 -16.66 29.42 10.61
N ASP A 152 -15.54 28.83 11.03
CA ASP A 152 -14.21 29.20 10.53
C ASP A 152 -13.91 28.57 9.16
N PHE A 153 -14.75 27.65 8.69
CA PHE A 153 -14.51 26.86 7.49
C PHE A 153 -15.36 27.33 6.30
N ASP A 154 -14.69 27.86 5.27
CA ASP A 154 -15.28 28.12 3.94
C ASP A 154 -14.66 27.20 2.88
N LEU A 155 -14.86 25.89 3.06
CA LEU A 155 -14.30 24.85 2.19
C LEU A 155 -15.26 24.44 1.05
N GLY A 156 -16.47 25.01 1.01
CA GLY A 156 -17.57 24.59 0.11
C GLY A 156 -17.99 23.12 0.24
N CYS A 157 -17.67 22.49 1.36
CA CYS A 157 -18.09 21.14 1.75
C CYS A 157 -19.52 21.19 2.30
N ASN A 158 -20.32 20.14 2.05
CA ASN A 158 -21.67 20.03 2.59
C ASN A 158 -21.89 18.64 3.19
N CYS A 159 -22.70 18.56 4.24
CA CYS A 159 -23.22 17.33 4.80
C CYS A 159 -24.59 17.64 5.43
N ASP A 160 -25.64 16.95 4.99
CA ASP A 160 -27.02 17.39 5.19
C ASP A 160 -27.57 17.20 6.62
N ASP A 161 -26.79 16.65 7.56
CA ASP A 161 -27.23 16.42 8.95
C ASP A 161 -26.64 17.43 9.95
N LYS A 162 -27.12 18.68 9.85
CA LYS A 162 -26.65 19.80 10.68
C LYS A 162 -27.03 19.67 12.17
N ASN A 163 -28.08 18.91 12.49
CA ASN A 163 -28.67 18.89 13.83
C ASN A 163 -27.86 18.11 14.89
N LYS A 164 -26.85 17.33 14.47
CA LYS A 164 -25.98 16.55 15.37
C LYS A 164 -24.54 17.04 15.41
N LEU A 165 -24.20 18.13 14.72
CA LEU A 165 -22.82 18.51 14.45
C LEU A 165 -22.00 18.80 15.71
N ASP A 166 -22.59 19.47 16.71
CA ASP A 166 -21.89 19.79 17.97
C ASP A 166 -21.60 18.53 18.80
N GLU A 167 -22.52 17.56 18.81
CA GLU A 167 -22.33 16.28 19.48
C GLU A 167 -21.26 15.43 18.77
N LEU A 168 -21.29 15.42 17.43
CA LEU A 168 -20.26 14.77 16.60
C LEU A 168 -18.88 15.42 16.73
N ASN A 169 -18.79 16.70 17.08
CA ASN A 169 -17.49 17.34 17.31
C ASN A 169 -16.96 16.99 18.70
N ARG A 170 -17.80 16.95 19.73
CA ARG A 170 -17.37 16.63 21.12
C ARG A 170 -16.66 15.28 21.27
N ARG A 171 -16.96 14.30 20.41
CA ARG A 171 -16.31 12.97 20.40
C ARG A 171 -14.90 12.93 19.81
N LEU A 172 -14.47 13.97 19.07
CA LEU A 172 -13.16 14.00 18.39
C LEU A 172 -11.96 14.16 19.34
N HIS A 173 -12.20 14.32 20.64
CA HIS A 173 -11.23 14.71 21.65
C HIS A 173 -10.61 13.57 22.47
N ILE A 174 -10.96 12.31 22.21
CA ILE A 174 -10.63 11.21 23.13
C ILE A 174 -9.67 10.24 22.45
N LYS A 175 -8.40 10.23 22.88
CA LYS A 175 -7.44 9.15 22.57
C LYS A 175 -8.04 7.78 22.92
N GLY A 176 -8.71 7.70 24.07
CA GLY A 176 -9.49 6.54 24.51
C GLY A 176 -8.72 5.23 24.40
N SER A 177 -9.40 4.18 23.94
CA SER A 177 -8.79 2.91 23.55
C SER A 177 -8.50 2.83 22.04
N THR A 178 -8.48 3.96 21.31
CA THR A 178 -8.29 3.98 19.85
C THR A 178 -6.90 3.47 19.47
N GLU A 179 -5.84 3.96 20.12
CA GLU A 179 -4.45 3.53 19.85
C GLU A 179 -4.30 2.02 20.09
N GLU A 180 -4.85 1.51 21.20
CA GLU A 180 -4.79 0.08 21.54
C GLU A 180 -5.55 -0.80 20.55
N ARG A 181 -6.70 -0.35 20.04
CA ARG A 181 -7.54 -1.12 19.11
C ARG A 181 -7.07 -1.03 17.65
N HIS A 182 -6.56 0.12 17.24
CA HIS A 182 -6.37 0.45 15.83
C HIS A 182 -4.91 0.66 15.43
N LEU A 183 -3.97 0.71 16.39
CA LEU A 183 -2.53 0.90 16.14
C LEU A 183 -1.69 -0.22 16.77
N LEU A 184 -2.06 -1.47 16.46
CA LEU A 184 -1.56 -2.69 17.12
C LEU A 184 -0.03 -2.83 17.15
N TYR A 185 0.67 -2.24 16.18
CA TYR A 185 2.12 -2.42 16.00
C TYR A 185 2.92 -1.13 16.23
N GLY A 186 2.30 -0.17 16.91
CA GLY A 186 2.83 1.17 17.13
C GLY A 186 2.72 2.06 15.90
N ARG A 187 2.77 3.37 16.16
CA ARG A 187 2.68 4.39 15.12
C ARG A 187 3.83 4.28 14.10
N PRO A 188 3.54 4.40 12.79
CA PRO A 188 4.58 4.56 11.78
C PRO A 188 5.44 5.78 12.09
N ALA A 189 6.77 5.63 12.14
CA ALA A 189 7.68 6.76 12.33
C ALA A 189 7.88 7.49 10.99
N VAL A 190 7.94 8.83 11.04
CA VAL A 190 8.18 9.65 9.84
C VAL A 190 9.68 9.95 9.74
N LEU A 191 10.33 9.46 8.68
CA LEU A 191 11.79 9.48 8.51
C LEU A 191 12.31 10.68 7.71
N TYR A 192 11.48 11.69 7.48
CA TYR A 192 11.82 12.94 6.81
C TYR A 192 11.25 14.13 7.55
N ARG A 193 11.74 15.34 7.27
CA ARG A 193 11.26 16.58 7.90
C ARG A 193 9.94 17.00 7.30
N THR A 194 8.90 17.09 8.13
CA THR A 194 7.56 17.53 7.74
C THR A 194 6.79 18.06 8.96
N ARG A 195 5.48 18.31 8.81
CA ARG A 195 4.55 18.59 9.90
C ARG A 195 3.28 17.78 9.71
N TYR A 196 2.89 17.05 10.76
CA TYR A 196 1.71 16.21 10.73
C TYR A 196 1.12 16.00 12.14
N ASP A 197 -0.16 15.66 12.17
CA ASP A 197 -0.98 15.56 13.37
C ASP A 197 -1.52 14.14 13.56
N ILE A 198 -1.60 13.67 14.80
CA ILE A 198 -2.35 12.45 15.12
C ILE A 198 -3.80 12.79 15.35
N LEU A 199 -4.67 12.15 14.58
CA LEU A 199 -6.12 12.31 14.69
C LEU A 199 -6.75 10.99 15.11
N TYR A 200 -7.36 11.00 16.30
CA TYR A 200 -8.06 9.85 16.88
C TYR A 200 -9.54 9.85 16.52
N HIS A 201 -10.08 8.67 16.24
CA HIS A 201 -11.50 8.44 15.99
C HIS A 201 -11.94 7.13 16.65
N THR A 202 -13.25 6.86 16.65
CA THR A 202 -13.77 5.62 17.23
C THR A 202 -13.26 4.36 16.52
N ASP A 203 -13.13 4.45 15.19
CA ASP A 203 -12.88 3.30 14.31
C ASP A 203 -11.50 3.32 13.62
N PHE A 204 -10.75 4.41 13.74
CA PHE A 204 -9.44 4.56 13.10
C PHE A 204 -8.56 5.64 13.75
N GLU A 205 -7.28 5.59 13.46
CA GLU A 205 -6.27 6.60 13.79
C GLU A 205 -5.53 7.02 12.52
N SER A 206 -5.18 8.29 12.36
CA SER A 206 -4.41 8.75 11.19
C SER A 206 -3.31 9.73 11.55
N GLY A 207 -2.27 9.76 10.72
CA GLY A 207 -1.22 10.78 10.73
C GLY A 207 -1.44 11.79 9.61
N TYR A 208 -2.15 12.88 9.90
CA TYR A 208 -2.56 13.90 8.93
C TYR A 208 -1.44 14.88 8.59
N SER A 209 -1.01 14.95 7.33
CA SER A 209 0.01 15.90 6.88
C SER A 209 -0.59 17.28 6.63
N GLU A 210 -0.12 18.29 7.36
CA GLU A 210 -0.46 19.69 7.07
C GLU A 210 0.16 20.18 5.75
N ILE A 211 1.20 19.49 5.25
CA ILE A 211 1.91 19.85 4.02
C ILE A 211 1.20 19.29 2.78
N PHE A 212 0.77 18.03 2.85
CA PHE A 212 0.08 17.36 1.73
C PHE A 212 -1.45 17.43 1.84
N LEU A 213 -1.97 18.04 2.90
CA LEU A 213 -3.39 18.22 3.17
C LEU A 213 -4.18 16.90 3.28
N MET A 214 -3.51 15.78 3.58
CA MET A 214 -4.11 14.45 3.70
C MET A 214 -3.31 13.54 4.63
N PRO A 215 -3.85 12.41 5.10
CA PRO A 215 -3.08 11.46 5.89
C PRO A 215 -1.90 10.87 5.13
N LEU A 216 -0.74 10.81 5.79
CA LEU A 216 0.38 9.97 5.37
C LEU A 216 0.04 8.48 5.53
N TRP A 217 -0.76 8.19 6.56
CA TRP A 217 -1.25 6.86 6.89
C TRP A 217 -2.56 6.98 7.68
N THR A 218 -3.44 6.00 7.48
CA THR A 218 -4.66 5.77 8.27
C THR A 218 -4.69 4.30 8.67
N SER A 219 -4.76 4.04 9.98
CA SER A 219 -4.73 2.72 10.60
C SER A 219 -6.06 2.37 11.26
N TYR A 220 -6.57 1.17 11.00
CA TYR A 220 -7.81 0.65 11.58
C TYR A 220 -7.79 -0.87 11.69
N THR A 221 -8.64 -1.43 12.55
CA THR A 221 -8.70 -2.88 12.78
C THR A 221 -10.12 -3.36 12.58
N ILE A 222 -10.28 -4.38 11.75
CA ILE A 222 -11.55 -4.99 11.40
C ILE A 222 -11.57 -6.39 12.00
N SER A 223 -12.49 -6.65 12.91
CA SER A 223 -12.66 -7.98 13.50
C SER A 223 -13.28 -8.96 12.50
N LYS A 224 -13.16 -10.25 12.77
CA LYS A 224 -13.78 -11.30 11.94
C LYS A 224 -15.30 -11.08 11.78
N GLN A 225 -15.97 -10.63 12.84
CA GLN A 225 -17.41 -10.42 12.92
C GLN A 225 -17.86 -9.01 12.50
N ALA A 226 -16.96 -8.15 12.03
CA ALA A 226 -17.33 -6.79 11.62
C ALA A 226 -18.38 -6.80 10.50
N GLU A 227 -19.40 -5.96 10.60
CA GLU A 227 -20.47 -5.86 9.60
C GLU A 227 -20.15 -4.78 8.56
N VAL A 228 -20.58 -5.02 7.32
CA VAL A 228 -20.49 -4.03 6.24
C VAL A 228 -21.83 -3.33 6.14
N SER A 229 -21.83 -2.01 6.31
CA SER A 229 -23.04 -1.19 6.23
C SER A 229 -23.03 -0.30 4.98
N GLY A 230 -24.20 -0.09 4.39
CA GLY A 230 -24.36 0.86 3.29
C GLY A 230 -24.03 2.29 3.71
N VAL A 231 -23.77 3.16 2.73
CA VAL A 231 -23.77 4.60 2.92
C VAL A 231 -25.16 5.10 2.58
N PRO A 232 -25.90 5.70 3.55
CA PRO A 232 -27.20 6.29 3.27
C PRO A 232 -27.12 7.35 2.17
N GLU A 233 -28.17 7.48 1.36
CA GLU A 233 -28.19 8.37 0.20
C GLU A 233 -27.85 9.83 0.56
N TYR A 234 -28.37 10.32 1.69
CA TYR A 234 -28.10 11.66 2.21
C TYR A 234 -26.65 11.91 2.65
N LEU A 235 -25.83 10.85 2.80
CA LEU A 235 -24.40 10.96 3.11
C LEU A 235 -23.49 10.72 1.90
N THR A 236 -24.05 10.42 0.72
CA THR A 236 -23.26 10.06 -0.47
C THR A 236 -22.24 11.13 -0.86
N ASN A 237 -22.61 12.41 -0.70
CA ASN A 237 -21.76 13.57 -0.99
C ASN A 237 -21.32 14.31 0.29
N CYS A 238 -21.47 13.68 1.47
CA CYS A 238 -21.13 14.29 2.74
C CYS A 238 -19.61 14.45 2.88
N VAL A 239 -19.16 15.68 3.12
CA VAL A 239 -17.82 15.99 3.62
C VAL A 239 -17.93 16.99 4.75
N ARG A 240 -17.28 16.68 5.88
CA ARG A 240 -17.35 17.48 7.11
C ARG A 240 -16.00 18.16 7.41
N PRO A 241 -15.99 19.44 7.78
CA PRO A 241 -14.79 20.06 8.33
C PRO A 241 -14.32 19.37 9.62
N ASP A 242 -13.00 19.26 9.80
CA ASP A 242 -12.39 18.75 11.03
C ASP A 242 -11.92 19.92 11.89
N VAL A 243 -12.61 20.15 12.99
CA VAL A 243 -12.39 21.28 13.92
C VAL A 243 -11.06 21.21 14.69
N ARG A 244 -10.28 20.16 14.52
CA ARG A 244 -8.92 20.02 15.07
C ARG A 244 -7.86 20.60 14.15
N VAL A 245 -8.15 20.71 12.86
CA VAL A 245 -7.20 21.15 11.83
C VAL A 245 -7.63 22.52 11.29
N SER A 246 -6.66 23.41 11.08
CA SER A 246 -6.94 24.74 10.54
C SER A 246 -7.55 24.66 9.14
N PRO A 247 -8.47 25.57 8.76
CA PRO A 247 -8.99 25.66 7.39
C PRO A 247 -7.88 25.80 6.33
N SER A 248 -6.76 26.48 6.65
CA SER A 248 -5.62 26.65 5.74
C SER A 248 -4.82 25.36 5.49
N PHE A 249 -4.94 24.39 6.40
CA PHE A 249 -4.35 23.06 6.28
C PHE A 249 -5.40 22.00 5.94
N SER A 250 -6.57 22.40 5.44
CA SER A 250 -7.66 21.50 5.04
C SER A 250 -7.90 21.58 3.54
N GLN A 251 -8.35 20.48 2.95
CA GLN A 251 -8.73 20.46 1.53
C GLN A 251 -10.05 21.19 1.29
N SER A 252 -10.17 21.88 0.16
CA SER A 252 -11.42 22.51 -0.27
C SER A 252 -12.24 21.56 -1.15
N CYS A 253 -13.51 21.35 -0.81
CA CYS A 253 -14.45 20.59 -1.64
C CYS A 253 -14.78 21.32 -2.96
N LEU A 254 -14.57 22.64 -3.04
CA LEU A 254 -14.74 23.38 -4.30
C LEU A 254 -13.74 22.94 -5.36
N ALA A 255 -12.50 22.60 -4.98
CA ALA A 255 -11.49 22.11 -5.92
C ALA A 255 -11.99 20.85 -6.65
N TYR A 256 -12.57 19.90 -5.91
CA TYR A 256 -13.17 18.68 -6.48
C TYR A 256 -14.44 18.91 -7.29
N LYS A 257 -15.22 19.96 -6.99
CA LYS A 257 -16.40 20.32 -7.79
C LYS A 257 -16.01 20.96 -9.13
N ASN A 258 -14.88 21.67 -9.14
CA ASN A 258 -14.38 22.36 -10.32
C ASN A 258 -13.58 21.42 -11.25
N ASP A 259 -12.84 20.48 -10.67
CA ASP A 259 -12.07 19.47 -11.41
C ASP A 259 -13.02 18.43 -12.03
N LYS A 260 -13.02 18.33 -13.36
CA LYS A 260 -13.89 17.39 -14.10
C LYS A 260 -13.34 15.97 -14.17
N GLN A 261 -12.08 15.76 -13.84
CA GLN A 261 -11.41 14.47 -13.94
C GLN A 261 -11.19 13.83 -12.57
N MET A 262 -11.00 14.65 -11.54
CA MET A 262 -10.70 14.19 -10.18
C MET A 262 -11.96 14.12 -9.31
N SER A 263 -12.10 13.03 -8.56
CA SER A 263 -13.07 12.92 -7.48
C SER A 263 -12.31 12.79 -6.15
N ASN A 264 -13.03 12.55 -5.06
CA ASN A 264 -12.45 12.22 -3.77
C ASN A 264 -12.78 10.79 -3.35
N GLY A 265 -11.98 10.24 -2.45
CA GLY A 265 -12.26 9.01 -1.72
C GLY A 265 -11.83 9.14 -0.26
N PHE A 266 -11.98 8.06 0.50
CA PHE A 266 -11.69 8.03 1.93
C PHE A 266 -10.70 6.89 2.24
N LEU A 267 -9.74 7.13 3.13
CA LEU A 267 -8.77 6.12 3.54
C LEU A 267 -9.38 5.12 4.52
N PHE A 268 -10.02 5.61 5.59
CA PHE A 268 -10.92 4.79 6.39
C PHE A 268 -12.31 4.73 5.71
N PRO A 269 -12.84 3.54 5.40
CA PRO A 269 -14.08 3.43 4.63
C PRO A 269 -15.33 3.62 5.50
N PRO A 270 -16.29 4.47 5.10
CA PRO A 270 -17.59 4.58 5.77
C PRO A 270 -18.40 3.27 5.84
N TYR A 271 -18.07 2.28 5.00
CA TYR A 271 -18.73 0.98 4.96
C TYR A 271 -18.44 0.11 6.19
N LEU A 272 -17.31 0.35 6.87
CA LEU A 272 -16.83 -0.44 8.01
C LEU A 272 -16.96 0.31 9.34
N SER A 273 -17.77 1.37 9.37
CA SER A 273 -18.07 2.09 10.61
C SER A 273 -18.73 1.17 11.64
N SER A 274 -18.29 1.24 12.90
CA SER A 274 -18.83 0.41 13.98
C SER A 274 -20.27 0.76 14.39
N SER A 275 -20.69 2.00 14.11
CA SER A 275 -22.03 2.52 14.41
C SER A 275 -22.43 3.60 13.39
N PRO A 276 -23.75 3.88 13.23
CA PRO A 276 -24.22 5.02 12.45
C PRO A 276 -23.59 6.34 12.89
N GLU A 277 -23.37 6.49 14.19
CA GLU A 277 -22.70 7.65 14.79
C GLU A 277 -21.24 7.74 14.36
N ALA A 278 -20.44 6.68 14.53
CA ALA A 278 -19.02 6.67 14.17
C ALA A 278 -18.79 6.85 12.66
N LYS A 279 -19.79 6.50 11.83
CA LYS A 279 -19.75 6.70 10.37
C LYS A 279 -19.49 8.16 9.97
N TYR A 280 -19.95 9.13 10.76
CA TYR A 280 -19.70 10.55 10.49
C TYR A 280 -18.23 10.95 10.58
N ASP A 281 -17.40 10.20 11.33
CA ASP A 281 -15.96 10.43 11.43
C ASP A 281 -15.26 10.05 10.11
N ALA A 282 -15.79 9.06 9.38
CA ALA A 282 -15.25 8.66 8.09
C ALA A 282 -15.42 9.74 7.00
N PHE A 283 -16.39 10.65 7.15
CA PHE A 283 -16.66 11.75 6.22
C PHE A 283 -15.90 13.04 6.56
N LEU A 284 -14.97 13.01 7.52
CA LEU A 284 -14.12 14.16 7.81
C LEU A 284 -13.21 14.47 6.60
N VAL A 285 -13.02 15.75 6.32
CA VAL A 285 -12.12 16.25 5.27
C VAL A 285 -10.68 15.76 5.47
N THR A 286 -10.29 15.49 6.72
CA THR A 286 -8.99 14.95 7.12
C THR A 286 -8.82 13.45 6.83
N ASN A 287 -9.88 12.74 6.43
CA ASN A 287 -9.83 11.36 5.93
C ASN A 287 -9.94 11.30 4.39
N MET A 288 -10.15 12.45 3.74
CA MET A 288 -10.40 12.57 2.31
C MET A 288 -9.10 12.63 1.50
N VAL A 289 -9.08 11.97 0.34
CA VAL A 289 -7.93 11.94 -0.58
C VAL A 289 -8.40 12.04 -2.05
N PRO A 290 -7.61 12.61 -2.96
CA PRO A 290 -7.99 12.76 -4.36
C PRO A 290 -7.91 11.43 -5.11
N MET A 291 -9.03 10.98 -5.67
CA MET A 291 -9.14 9.74 -6.43
C MET A 291 -9.86 9.92 -7.76
N TYR A 292 -9.24 9.49 -8.85
CA TYR A 292 -9.90 9.38 -10.15
C TYR A 292 -11.13 8.46 -10.05
N PRO A 293 -12.23 8.77 -10.75
CA PRO A 293 -13.41 7.91 -10.80
C PRO A 293 -13.09 6.46 -11.18
N ALA A 294 -12.17 6.25 -12.13
CA ALA A 294 -11.70 4.92 -12.52
C ALA A 294 -11.08 4.16 -11.34
N PHE A 295 -10.22 4.82 -10.57
CA PHE A 295 -9.58 4.24 -9.38
C PHE A 295 -10.56 4.01 -8.23
N LYS A 296 -11.58 4.86 -8.06
CA LYS A 296 -12.63 4.66 -7.05
C LYS A 296 -13.34 3.32 -7.18
N ARG A 297 -13.47 2.76 -8.39
CA ARG A 297 -14.02 1.41 -8.59
C ARG A 297 -13.16 0.34 -7.90
N VAL A 298 -11.85 0.41 -8.11
CA VAL A 298 -10.86 -0.46 -7.46
C VAL A 298 -10.90 -0.26 -5.94
N TRP A 299 -10.79 1.00 -5.49
CA TRP A 299 -10.69 1.34 -4.07
C TRP A 299 -11.96 0.96 -3.29
N ASN A 300 -13.14 1.26 -3.82
CA ASN A 300 -14.41 0.94 -3.16
C ASN A 300 -14.63 -0.58 -3.09
N TYR A 301 -14.29 -1.33 -4.14
CA TYR A 301 -14.36 -2.79 -4.09
C TYR A 301 -13.37 -3.37 -3.07
N PHE A 302 -12.13 -2.87 -3.05
CA PHE A 302 -11.13 -3.25 -2.06
C PHE A 302 -11.64 -3.03 -0.63
N GLN A 303 -12.08 -1.81 -0.31
CA GLN A 303 -12.51 -1.44 1.03
C GLN A 303 -13.80 -2.14 1.46
N ARG A 304 -14.80 -2.22 0.58
CA ARG A 304 -16.13 -2.75 0.91
C ARG A 304 -16.16 -4.28 0.92
N VAL A 305 -15.44 -4.92 0.00
CA VAL A 305 -15.53 -6.37 -0.23
C VAL A 305 -14.28 -7.08 0.28
N LEU A 306 -13.09 -6.68 -0.20
CA LEU A 306 -11.87 -7.43 0.07
C LEU A 306 -11.38 -7.30 1.51
N VAL A 307 -11.41 -6.11 2.11
CA VAL A 307 -11.03 -5.94 3.53
C VAL A 307 -11.91 -6.82 4.45
N LYS A 308 -13.23 -6.87 4.20
CA LYS A 308 -14.14 -7.76 4.94
C LYS A 308 -13.86 -9.25 4.68
N LYS A 309 -13.57 -9.63 3.43
CA LYS A 309 -13.16 -10.99 3.07
C LYS A 309 -11.90 -11.40 3.84
N TYR A 310 -10.86 -10.57 3.83
CA TYR A 310 -9.62 -10.82 4.56
C TYR A 310 -9.83 -10.89 6.07
N ALA A 311 -10.65 -10.01 6.65
CA ALA A 311 -11.01 -10.09 8.07
C ALA A 311 -11.69 -11.42 8.42
N SER A 312 -12.58 -11.91 7.54
CA SER A 312 -13.28 -13.18 7.73
C SER A 312 -12.33 -14.38 7.66
N GLU A 313 -11.42 -14.37 6.69
CA GLU A 313 -10.46 -15.45 6.42
C GLU A 313 -9.30 -15.51 7.43
N ARG A 314 -8.86 -14.36 7.96
CA ARG A 314 -7.63 -14.23 8.76
C ARG A 314 -7.88 -13.97 10.25
N ASN A 315 -9.12 -14.18 10.70
CA ASN A 315 -9.55 -13.94 12.08
C ASN A 315 -9.34 -12.47 12.52
N GLY A 316 -9.81 -11.55 11.68
CA GLY A 316 -9.58 -10.13 11.80
C GLY A 316 -8.29 -9.67 11.12
N VAL A 317 -8.24 -8.40 10.76
CA VAL A 317 -7.08 -7.75 10.15
C VAL A 317 -6.91 -6.34 10.67
N ASN A 318 -5.67 -5.91 10.84
CA ASN A 318 -5.30 -4.50 10.93
C ASN A 318 -4.87 -4.01 9.55
N VAL A 319 -5.34 -2.83 9.17
CA VAL A 319 -5.13 -2.23 7.87
C VAL A 319 -4.50 -0.86 8.07
N ILE A 320 -3.38 -0.61 7.37
CA ILE A 320 -2.78 0.73 7.24
C ILE A 320 -2.77 1.12 5.77
N SER A 321 -3.46 2.21 5.42
CA SER A 321 -3.55 2.70 4.05
C SER A 321 -3.11 4.17 3.94
N GLY A 322 -2.62 4.57 2.78
CA GLY A 322 -2.21 5.95 2.55
C GLY A 322 -1.78 6.23 1.10
N PRO A 323 -1.47 7.50 0.78
CA PRO A 323 -0.98 7.93 -0.52
C PRO A 323 0.51 7.64 -0.72
N ILE A 324 0.93 7.52 -1.98
CA ILE A 324 2.32 7.49 -2.42
C ILE A 324 2.50 8.57 -3.50
N PHE A 325 3.61 9.29 -3.44
CA PHE A 325 4.06 10.24 -4.46
C PHE A 325 5.42 9.75 -4.98
N ASP A 326 5.45 9.40 -6.27
CA ASP A 326 6.61 8.85 -6.99
C ASP A 326 6.48 9.19 -8.49
N TYR A 327 6.59 10.47 -8.79
CA TYR A 327 6.43 11.09 -10.12
C TYR A 327 7.67 10.97 -11.01
N ASP A 328 8.82 10.65 -10.42
CA ASP A 328 10.06 10.36 -11.14
C ASP A 328 10.39 8.87 -11.19
N TYR A 329 9.47 8.02 -10.68
CA TYR A 329 9.48 6.56 -10.81
C TYR A 329 10.79 5.92 -10.31
N ASP A 330 11.43 6.54 -9.32
CA ASP A 330 12.67 6.09 -8.70
C ASP A 330 12.47 5.07 -7.57
N GLY A 331 11.22 4.86 -7.15
CA GLY A 331 10.87 3.93 -6.07
C GLY A 331 11.06 4.52 -4.67
N LEU A 332 11.26 5.83 -4.56
CA LEU A 332 11.47 6.55 -3.32
C LEU A 332 10.38 7.62 -3.12
N HIS A 333 10.22 8.07 -1.88
CA HIS A 333 9.32 9.17 -1.54
C HIS A 333 9.71 10.48 -2.22
N ASP A 334 8.77 11.08 -2.95
CA ASP A 334 8.95 12.40 -3.55
C ASP A 334 9.00 13.54 -2.54
N THR A 335 9.93 14.48 -2.75
CA THR A 335 9.85 15.81 -2.16
C THR A 335 8.79 16.66 -2.86
N GLN A 336 8.33 17.74 -2.24
CA GLN A 336 7.23 18.57 -2.77
C GLN A 336 7.53 19.14 -4.18
N ASP A 337 8.80 19.41 -4.49
CA ASP A 337 9.28 19.87 -5.78
C ASP A 337 9.23 18.81 -6.89
N LYS A 338 9.22 17.52 -6.53
CA LYS A 338 9.08 16.42 -7.49
C LYS A 338 7.61 16.15 -7.87
N ILE A 339 6.65 16.59 -7.06
CA ILE A 339 5.21 16.39 -7.30
C ILE A 339 4.73 17.25 -8.48
N LYS A 340 4.17 16.59 -9.51
CA LYS A 340 3.85 17.25 -10.79
C LYS A 340 2.36 17.51 -11.03
N GLN A 341 1.46 16.92 -10.24
CA GLN A 341 0.03 17.07 -10.45
C GLN A 341 -0.70 17.36 -9.14
N TYR A 342 -1.67 18.26 -9.25
CA TYR A 342 -2.52 18.75 -8.16
C TYR A 342 -3.98 18.75 -8.63
N VAL A 343 -4.93 18.69 -7.70
CA VAL A 343 -6.36 18.88 -8.01
C VAL A 343 -6.56 20.28 -8.58
N GLU A 344 -7.35 20.40 -9.64
CA GLU A 344 -7.48 21.63 -10.42
C GLU A 344 -7.73 22.88 -9.55
N GLY A 345 -6.92 23.92 -9.75
CA GLY A 345 -7.04 25.20 -9.04
C GLY A 345 -6.67 25.14 -7.54
N SER A 346 -5.95 24.12 -7.09
CA SER A 346 -5.58 23.94 -5.68
C SER A 346 -4.11 23.54 -5.49
N SER A 347 -3.68 23.46 -4.22
CA SER A 347 -2.40 22.89 -3.79
C SER A 347 -2.52 21.45 -3.29
N ILE A 348 -3.64 20.76 -3.55
CA ILE A 348 -3.87 19.38 -3.09
C ILE A 348 -3.13 18.43 -4.04
N PRO A 349 -2.04 17.77 -3.62
CA PRO A 349 -1.24 16.94 -4.50
C PRO A 349 -1.99 15.65 -4.86
N VAL A 350 -1.84 15.17 -6.09
CA VAL A 350 -2.45 13.92 -6.54
C VAL A 350 -1.46 12.77 -6.29
N PRO A 351 -1.81 11.72 -5.53
CA PRO A 351 -0.93 10.56 -5.36
C PRO A 351 -0.72 9.83 -6.68
N THR A 352 0.47 9.28 -6.92
CA THR A 352 0.71 8.40 -8.07
C THR A 352 0.19 6.98 -7.79
N HIS A 353 0.17 6.59 -6.51
CA HIS A 353 -0.33 5.29 -6.05
C HIS A 353 -1.02 5.44 -4.69
N TYR A 354 -1.78 4.42 -4.31
CA TYR A 354 -2.25 4.22 -2.93
C TYR A 354 -1.74 2.89 -2.41
N TYR A 355 -1.26 2.86 -1.17
CA TYR A 355 -0.83 1.63 -0.53
C TYR A 355 -1.86 1.12 0.47
N SER A 356 -1.79 -0.18 0.74
CA SER A 356 -2.44 -0.79 1.89
C SER A 356 -1.59 -1.94 2.44
N ILE A 357 -1.40 -1.96 3.76
CA ILE A 357 -0.71 -3.02 4.52
C ILE A 357 -1.77 -3.73 5.36
N ILE A 358 -1.93 -5.04 5.14
CA ILE A 358 -2.94 -5.86 5.83
C ILE A 358 -2.23 -6.90 6.68
N THR A 359 -2.35 -6.75 8.00
CA THR A 359 -1.65 -7.56 8.98
C THR A 359 -2.64 -8.35 9.83
N SER A 360 -2.32 -9.61 10.12
CA SER A 360 -3.05 -10.48 11.04
C SER A 360 -2.06 -11.30 11.85
N CYS A 361 -2.56 -12.11 12.80
CA CYS A 361 -1.72 -13.14 13.40
C CYS A 361 -1.38 -14.23 12.37
N LEU A 362 -0.16 -14.78 12.43
CA LEU A 362 0.21 -15.94 11.61
C LEU A 362 -0.54 -17.21 12.09
N ASP A 363 -0.71 -17.33 13.42
CA ASP A 363 -1.64 -18.28 14.01
C ASP A 363 -3.07 -17.76 13.86
N PHE A 364 -3.77 -18.24 12.84
CA PHE A 364 -5.14 -17.82 12.51
C PHE A 364 -6.18 -18.19 13.59
N THR A 365 -5.81 -18.98 14.60
CA THR A 365 -6.69 -19.24 15.75
C THR A 365 -6.79 -18.05 16.69
N GLN A 366 -5.77 -17.17 16.68
CA GLN A 366 -5.74 -15.93 17.45
C GLN A 366 -6.30 -14.78 16.62
N PRO A 367 -7.11 -13.88 17.23
CA PRO A 367 -7.58 -12.71 16.51
C PRO A 367 -6.43 -11.71 16.33
N ALA A 368 -6.48 -10.90 15.27
CA ALA A 368 -5.39 -9.97 14.93
C ALA A 368 -5.01 -9.00 16.06
N ASP A 369 -5.97 -8.58 16.89
CA ASP A 369 -5.78 -7.67 18.02
C ASP A 369 -5.22 -8.35 19.29
N LYS A 370 -5.12 -9.68 19.31
CA LYS A 370 -4.56 -10.47 20.43
C LYS A 370 -3.61 -11.54 19.89
N CYS A 371 -2.59 -11.09 19.16
CA CYS A 371 -1.58 -11.96 18.59
C CYS A 371 -0.32 -12.01 19.48
N ASP A 372 -0.05 -13.18 20.06
CA ASP A 372 1.15 -13.42 20.86
C ASP A 372 2.39 -13.78 20.00
N GLY A 373 2.12 -14.26 18.78
CA GLY A 373 3.09 -14.90 17.90
C GLY A 373 3.63 -14.05 16.75
N PRO A 374 4.22 -14.70 15.72
CA PRO A 374 4.60 -14.04 14.47
C PRO A 374 3.39 -13.44 13.75
N LEU A 375 3.65 -12.39 12.99
CA LEU A 375 2.63 -11.71 12.18
C LEU A 375 2.58 -12.31 10.77
N SER A 376 1.41 -12.23 10.14
CA SER A 376 1.21 -12.47 8.71
C SER A 376 0.88 -11.15 8.04
N VAL A 377 1.50 -10.84 6.91
CA VAL A 377 1.31 -9.58 6.20
C VAL A 377 1.09 -9.81 4.71
N SER A 378 0.19 -9.03 4.12
CA SER A 378 0.07 -8.85 2.67
C SER A 378 -0.03 -7.36 2.40
N SER A 379 0.60 -6.87 1.33
CA SER A 379 0.59 -5.44 1.03
C SER A 379 0.46 -5.18 -0.47
N PHE A 380 0.00 -3.98 -0.80
CA PHE A 380 -0.30 -3.56 -2.16
C PHE A 380 0.15 -2.13 -2.40
N ILE A 381 0.59 -1.82 -3.61
CA ILE A 381 0.84 -0.45 -4.11
C ILE A 381 0.04 -0.30 -5.41
N LEU A 382 -1.16 0.25 -5.31
CA LEU A 382 -2.13 0.29 -6.40
C LEU A 382 -1.93 1.56 -7.24
N PRO A 383 -1.78 1.46 -8.57
CA PRO A 383 -1.55 2.63 -9.43
C PRO A 383 -2.79 3.51 -9.51
N HIS A 384 -2.62 4.79 -9.20
CA HIS A 384 -3.70 5.77 -9.22
C HIS A 384 -3.85 6.34 -10.64
N ARG A 385 -4.62 5.64 -11.48
CA ARG A 385 -4.78 5.96 -12.91
C ARG A 385 -6.18 6.52 -13.25
N PRO A 386 -6.28 7.37 -14.29
CA PRO A 386 -7.54 7.95 -14.74
C PRO A 386 -8.44 6.98 -15.51
N ASP A 387 -7.90 5.81 -15.89
CA ASP A 387 -8.57 4.74 -16.62
C ASP A 387 -8.21 3.37 -16.03
N ASN A 388 -8.98 2.34 -16.40
CA ASN A 388 -8.72 0.94 -16.04
C ASN A 388 -8.26 0.12 -17.26
N GLU A 389 -7.54 0.71 -18.23
CA GLU A 389 -7.10 0.01 -19.45
C GLU A 389 -6.12 -1.15 -19.18
N GLU A 390 -5.50 -1.17 -18.00
CA GLU A 390 -4.72 -2.31 -17.54
C GLU A 390 -5.59 -3.58 -17.39
N SER A 391 -6.85 -3.41 -17.02
CA SER A 391 -7.79 -4.51 -16.76
C SER A 391 -8.75 -4.61 -17.95
N CYS A 392 -8.50 -5.57 -18.85
CA CYS A 392 -9.26 -5.70 -20.10
C CYS A 392 -10.75 -6.00 -19.89
N ASN A 393 -11.11 -6.60 -18.75
CA ASN A 393 -12.48 -6.90 -18.38
C ASN A 393 -13.09 -5.82 -17.46
N SER A 394 -12.50 -4.62 -17.40
CA SER A 394 -12.98 -3.55 -16.50
C SER A 394 -14.39 -3.03 -16.82
N SER A 395 -14.95 -3.33 -18.00
CA SER A 395 -16.36 -3.08 -18.30
C SER A 395 -17.32 -3.97 -17.51
N GLU A 396 -16.84 -5.08 -16.95
CA GLU A 396 -17.61 -6.01 -16.13
C GLU A 396 -17.68 -5.53 -14.66
N ASP A 397 -18.42 -6.30 -13.85
CA ASP A 397 -18.49 -6.10 -12.39
C ASP A 397 -17.09 -6.19 -11.76
N GLU A 398 -16.84 -5.38 -10.74
CA GLU A 398 -15.53 -5.31 -10.07
C GLU A 398 -15.03 -6.67 -9.55
N SER A 399 -15.94 -7.60 -9.22
CA SER A 399 -15.58 -8.96 -8.81
C SER A 399 -14.82 -9.77 -9.85
N GLN A 400 -14.93 -9.42 -11.14
CA GLN A 400 -14.31 -10.17 -12.22
C GLN A 400 -12.86 -9.75 -12.50
N TRP A 401 -12.40 -8.58 -12.01
CA TRP A 401 -11.10 -8.04 -12.43
C TRP A 401 -10.30 -7.33 -11.32
N VAL A 402 -10.94 -6.79 -10.28
CA VAL A 402 -10.23 -5.97 -9.27
C VAL A 402 -9.25 -6.82 -8.45
N GLU A 403 -9.64 -8.03 -8.05
CA GLU A 403 -8.74 -8.91 -7.27
C GLU A 403 -7.51 -9.33 -8.10
N GLU A 404 -7.64 -9.51 -9.42
CA GLU A 404 -6.51 -9.80 -10.32
C GLU A 404 -5.53 -8.62 -10.37
N LEU A 405 -6.05 -7.39 -10.56
CA LEU A 405 -5.25 -6.17 -10.56
C LEU A 405 -4.48 -6.02 -9.24
N ILE A 406 -5.17 -6.19 -8.10
CA ILE A 406 -4.57 -6.05 -6.77
C ILE A 406 -3.46 -7.10 -6.55
N LYS A 407 -3.66 -8.35 -6.98
CA LYS A 407 -2.63 -9.39 -6.90
C LYS A 407 -1.41 -9.09 -7.78
N MET A 408 -1.60 -8.48 -8.95
CA MET A 408 -0.51 -8.06 -9.82
C MET A 408 0.38 -6.99 -9.15
N HIS A 409 -0.28 -6.06 -8.44
CA HIS A 409 0.32 -4.94 -7.71
C HIS A 409 0.56 -5.22 -6.21
N THR A 410 0.77 -6.49 -5.86
CA THR A 410 1.29 -6.85 -4.53
C THR A 410 2.68 -6.24 -4.32
N ALA A 411 3.03 -5.98 -3.07
CA ALA A 411 4.27 -5.32 -2.68
C ALA A 411 4.76 -5.83 -1.33
N ARG A 412 6.04 -5.60 -1.05
CA ARG A 412 6.61 -5.75 0.29
C ARG A 412 6.28 -4.52 1.11
N VAL A 413 6.25 -4.64 2.44
CA VAL A 413 6.18 -3.46 3.31
C VAL A 413 7.42 -2.59 3.09
N ARG A 414 8.59 -3.18 2.84
CA ARG A 414 9.82 -2.43 2.50
C ARG A 414 9.66 -1.54 1.27
N ASP A 415 8.90 -1.94 0.26
CA ASP A 415 8.64 -1.10 -0.91
C ASP A 415 7.83 0.14 -0.52
N ILE A 416 6.80 -0.05 0.33
CA ILE A 416 5.98 1.05 0.85
C ILE A 416 6.83 1.98 1.73
N GLU A 417 7.71 1.46 2.58
CA GLU A 417 8.60 2.28 3.41
C GLU A 417 9.54 3.15 2.56
N GLN A 418 10.06 2.62 1.45
CA GLN A 418 10.89 3.40 0.52
C GLN A 418 10.09 4.53 -0.15
N LEU A 419 8.88 4.22 -0.61
CA LEU A 419 7.99 5.14 -1.32
C LEU A 419 7.29 6.18 -0.41
N THR A 420 7.27 5.96 0.90
CA THR A 420 6.58 6.85 1.86
C THR A 420 7.53 7.48 2.87
N SER A 421 8.75 6.96 3.00
CA SER A 421 9.67 7.31 4.10
C SER A 421 9.03 7.17 5.49
N LEU A 422 8.13 6.19 5.63
CA LEU A 422 7.57 5.73 6.91
C LEU A 422 8.31 4.46 7.37
N ASP A 423 8.35 4.22 8.68
CA ASP A 423 8.86 2.96 9.25
C ASP A 423 7.78 2.32 10.13
N PHE A 424 7.33 1.12 9.73
CA PHE A 424 6.22 0.39 10.36
C PHE A 424 6.71 -0.63 11.41
N PHE A 425 5.78 -1.22 12.17
CA PHE A 425 6.03 -2.32 13.12
C PHE A 425 7.09 -1.99 14.19
N ARG A 426 7.07 -0.76 14.70
CA ARG A 426 8.08 -0.28 15.67
C ARG A 426 7.84 -0.74 17.09
N LYS A 427 6.60 -1.10 17.43
CA LYS A 427 6.22 -1.65 18.73
C LYS A 427 5.56 -3.00 18.53
N THR A 428 6.34 -4.07 18.65
CA THR A 428 5.85 -5.45 18.59
C THR A 428 6.56 -6.28 19.67
N SER A 429 6.05 -7.49 19.94
CA SER A 429 6.72 -8.47 20.80
C SER A 429 7.85 -9.21 20.08
N ARG A 430 8.11 -8.93 18.80
CA ARG A 430 9.10 -9.64 17.96
C ARG A 430 10.45 -8.95 18.00
N SER A 431 11.51 -9.72 17.75
CA SER A 431 12.83 -9.15 17.56
C SER A 431 12.89 -8.31 16.27
N TYR A 432 13.75 -7.29 16.26
CA TYR A 432 13.85 -6.42 15.07
C TYR A 432 14.28 -7.18 13.79
N PRO A 433 15.22 -8.15 13.82
CA PRO A 433 15.49 -8.98 12.64
C PRO A 433 14.27 -9.74 12.11
N GLU A 434 13.40 -10.27 12.97
CA GLU A 434 12.15 -10.92 12.54
C GLU A 434 11.20 -9.91 11.86
N ILE A 435 11.13 -8.68 12.37
CA ILE A 435 10.38 -7.60 11.73
C ILE A 435 10.99 -7.22 10.38
N LEU A 436 12.32 -7.21 10.24
CA LEU A 436 12.94 -6.99 8.93
C LEU A 436 12.59 -8.11 7.94
N THR A 437 12.62 -9.38 8.38
CA THR A 437 12.14 -10.51 7.56
C THR A 437 10.67 -10.32 7.14
N LEU A 438 9.80 -9.94 8.08
CA LEU A 438 8.39 -9.65 7.81
C LEU A 438 8.24 -8.52 6.78
N LYS A 439 9.01 -7.44 6.91
CA LYS A 439 8.93 -6.30 6.00
C LYS A 439 9.38 -6.63 4.58
N THR A 440 10.31 -7.58 4.42
CA THR A 440 10.78 -8.08 3.11
C THR A 440 9.89 -9.16 2.50
N TYR A 441 8.89 -9.68 3.23
CA TYR A 441 7.99 -10.70 2.72
C TYR A 441 7.13 -10.15 1.56
N LEU A 442 7.02 -10.94 0.49
CA LEU A 442 6.15 -10.67 -0.66
C LEU A 442 5.09 -11.79 -0.74
N HIS A 443 3.82 -11.42 -0.67
CA HIS A 443 2.72 -12.37 -0.86
C HIS A 443 2.44 -12.56 -2.36
N THR A 444 2.98 -13.61 -2.98
CA THR A 444 3.03 -13.74 -4.46
C THR A 444 1.71 -14.13 -5.12
N TYR A 445 0.76 -14.66 -4.34
CA TYR A 445 -0.49 -15.28 -4.81
C TYR A 445 -0.30 -16.42 -5.82
N GLU A 446 0.89 -17.01 -5.88
CA GLU A 446 1.15 -18.25 -6.61
C GLU A 446 0.92 -19.45 -5.69
N SER A 447 0.43 -20.56 -6.22
CA SER A 447 0.33 -21.82 -5.47
C SER A 447 1.73 -22.32 -5.10
N GLU A 448 1.92 -22.92 -3.92
CA GLU A 448 3.20 -23.60 -3.62
C GLU A 448 3.48 -24.71 -4.67
N ILE A 449 4.75 -24.88 -5.02
CA ILE A 449 5.23 -25.88 -6.00
C ILE A 449 5.36 -27.25 -5.35
#